data_AF-A0A7S3M0D9-F1
#
_entry.id   AF-A0A7S3M0D9-F1
#
_cell.length_a   1.000
_cell.length_b   1.000
_cell.length_c   1.000
_cell.angle_alpha   90.00
_cell.angle_beta   90.00
_cell.angle_gamma   90.00
#
_symmetry.space_group_name_H-M   'P 1'
#
loop_
_entity.id
_entity.type
_entity.pdbx_description
1 polymer ?
#
loop_
_entity_poly.entity_id
_entity_poly.type
_entity_poly.pdbx_seq_one_letter_code
_entity_poly.pdbx_strand_id
1 'polypeptide(L)'
;NEAAPKQKVMEYLYDLIGKSFPTLHRSQAEIFVLQCFTRARQPAEFQQHIRDFLITLREWGGTEDYFYEEERQSALKEAQSSDAQWRMQVPGLVPIHDPSRAAEGDMDDV
;
A
#
# COMPACT_ATOMS: atom_id res chain seq x y z
N ASN A 1 35.88 -22.33 -3.66
CA ASN A 1 35.60 -21.15 -2.80
C ASN A 1 34.37 -21.49 -1.97
N GLU A 2 34.58 -22.10 -0.81
CA GLU A 2 33.50 -22.62 0.04
C GLU A 2 33.05 -21.52 0.99
N ALA A 3 32.12 -20.67 0.53
CA ALA A 3 31.44 -19.75 1.42
C ALA A 3 30.80 -20.58 2.55
N ALA A 4 31.13 -20.26 3.80
CA ALA A 4 30.68 -20.98 4.98
C ALA A 4 29.17 -21.23 4.90
N PRO A 5 28.65 -22.41 5.32
CA PRO A 5 27.24 -22.76 5.19
C PRO A 5 26.31 -21.69 5.77
N LYS A 6 26.74 -21.00 6.83
CA LYS A 6 26.04 -19.84 7.41
C LYS A 6 25.80 -18.72 6.40
N GLN A 7 26.78 -18.39 5.58
CA GLN A 7 26.72 -17.26 4.65
C GLN A 7 25.71 -17.51 3.52
N LYS A 8 25.69 -18.73 2.98
CA LYS A 8 24.68 -19.15 1.99
C LYS A 8 23.26 -19.10 2.54
N VAL A 9 23.07 -19.52 3.79
CA VAL A 9 21.75 -19.46 4.43
C VAL A 9 21.33 -18.00 4.66
N MET A 10 22.25 -17.13 5.10
CA MET A 10 21.96 -15.71 5.27
C MET A 10 21.54 -15.05 3.96
N GLU A 11 22.30 -15.28 2.88
CA GLU A 11 21.96 -14.78 1.53
C GLU A 11 20.58 -15.27 1.07
N TYR A 12 20.28 -16.56 1.23
CA TYR A 12 18.97 -17.11 0.89
C TYR A 12 17.84 -16.47 1.72
N LEU A 13 18.04 -16.28 3.03
CA LEU A 13 17.06 -15.65 3.90
C LEU A 13 16.84 -14.17 3.55
N TYR A 14 17.88 -13.43 3.18
CA TYR A 14 17.75 -12.06 2.69
C TYR A 14 16.89 -11.99 1.44
N ASP A 15 17.18 -12.86 0.48
CA ASP A 15 16.44 -12.92 -0.78
C ASP A 15 14.98 -13.30 -0.57
N LEU A 16 14.71 -14.25 0.33
CA LEU A 16 13.36 -14.69 0.67
C LEU A 16 12.54 -13.59 1.35
N ILE A 17 13.12 -12.94 2.36
CA ILE A 17 12.45 -11.88 3.13
C ILE A 17 12.21 -10.67 2.25
N GLY A 18 13.19 -10.26 1.43
CA GLY A 18 13.02 -9.14 0.49
C GLY A 18 11.92 -9.38 -0.55
N LYS A 19 11.75 -10.62 -1.02
CA LYS A 19 10.64 -10.98 -1.94
C LYS A 19 9.29 -11.06 -1.25
N SER A 20 9.26 -11.48 0.02
CA SER A 20 8.02 -11.66 0.78
C SER A 20 7.46 -10.34 1.32
N PHE A 21 8.33 -9.37 1.60
CA PHE A 21 7.98 -8.08 2.20
C PHE A 21 8.60 -6.93 1.39
N PRO A 22 7.98 -6.51 0.26
CA PRO A 22 8.55 -5.49 -0.63
C PRO A 22 8.65 -4.09 0.00
N THR A 23 7.83 -3.79 1.02
CA THR A 23 7.86 -2.54 1.78
C THR A 23 8.95 -2.53 2.87
N LEU A 24 9.60 -3.66 3.13
CA LEU A 24 10.64 -3.77 4.15
C LEU A 24 11.96 -3.19 3.64
N HIS A 25 12.56 -2.30 4.42
CA HIS A 25 13.86 -1.73 4.07
C HIS A 25 14.97 -2.79 4.14
N ARG A 26 15.85 -2.84 3.13
CA ARG A 26 16.88 -3.87 3.00
C ARG A 26 17.79 -3.99 4.22
N SER A 27 18.18 -2.86 4.83
CA SER A 27 19.00 -2.87 6.05
C SER A 27 18.29 -3.50 7.25
N GLN A 28 16.96 -3.40 7.33
CA GLN A 28 16.18 -4.03 8.41
C GLN A 28 16.15 -5.54 8.24
N ALA A 29 15.99 -6.03 7.01
CA ALA A 29 16.11 -7.46 6.70
C ALA A 29 17.52 -7.98 7.06
N GLU A 30 18.56 -7.22 6.75
CA GLU A 30 19.96 -7.52 7.13
C GLU A 30 20.15 -7.70 8.63
N ILE A 31 19.68 -6.72 9.41
CA ILE A 31 19.75 -6.76 10.86
C ILE A 31 18.93 -7.91 11.44
N PHE A 32 17.73 -8.16 10.93
CA PHE A 32 16.85 -9.23 11.40
C PHE A 32 17.48 -10.62 11.25
N VAL A 33 18.01 -10.96 10.07
CA VAL A 33 18.64 -12.29 9.87
C VAL A 33 19.89 -12.43 10.74
N LEU A 34 20.71 -11.38 10.87
CA LEU A 34 21.87 -11.40 11.75
C LEU A 34 21.48 -11.67 13.21
N GLN A 35 20.44 -11.00 13.69
CA GLN A 35 19.91 -11.18 15.04
C GLN A 35 19.29 -12.55 15.24
N CYS A 36 18.65 -13.13 14.21
CA CYS A 36 18.16 -14.52 14.25
C CYS A 36 19.30 -15.51 14.55
N PHE A 37 20.45 -15.39 13.90
CA PHE A 37 21.60 -16.26 14.17
C PHE A 37 22.26 -15.97 15.53
N THR A 38 22.26 -14.72 15.97
CA THR A 38 22.82 -14.31 17.28
C THR A 38 22.00 -14.88 18.43
N ARG A 39 20.66 -14.84 18.31
CA ARG A 39 19.71 -15.26 19.35
C ARG A 39 19.27 -16.72 19.24
N ALA A 40 19.73 -17.45 18.23
CA ALA A 40 19.33 -18.84 17.96
C ALA A 40 19.56 -19.82 19.14
N ARG A 41 20.49 -19.50 20.05
CA ARG A 41 20.78 -20.32 21.23
C ARG A 41 19.83 -20.08 22.41
N GLN A 42 18.97 -19.07 22.33
CA GLN A 42 18.06 -18.67 23.39
C GLN A 42 16.61 -18.67 22.88
N PRO A 43 15.85 -19.77 23.10
CA PRO A 43 14.53 -19.94 22.51
C PRO A 43 13.54 -18.80 22.83
N ALA A 44 13.53 -18.32 24.08
CA ALA A 44 12.64 -17.25 24.51
C ALA A 44 12.96 -15.91 23.81
N GLU A 45 14.24 -15.52 23.77
CA GLU A 45 14.68 -14.31 23.08
C GLU A 45 14.47 -14.38 21.57
N PHE A 46 14.67 -15.56 20.99
CA PHE A 46 14.41 -15.78 19.57
C PHE A 46 12.93 -15.61 19.24
N GLN A 47 12.03 -16.25 20.01
CA GLN A 47 10.58 -16.09 19.83
C GLN A 47 10.13 -14.64 19.99
N GLN A 48 10.68 -13.94 20.98
CA GLN A 48 10.41 -12.51 21.18
C GLN A 48 10.88 -11.69 19.97
N HIS A 49 12.10 -11.93 19.49
CA HIS A 49 12.64 -11.21 18.33
C HIS A 49 11.80 -11.43 17.06
N ILE A 50 11.34 -12.66 16.81
CA ILE A 50 10.42 -12.96 15.70
C ILE A 50 9.09 -12.22 15.88
N ARG A 51 8.51 -12.24 17.08
CA ARG A 51 7.25 -11.55 17.38
C ARG A 51 7.38 -10.05 17.11
N ASP A 52 8.41 -9.41 17.65
CA ASP A 52 8.62 -7.97 17.52
C ASP A 52 8.77 -7.57 16.04
N PHE A 53 9.53 -8.36 15.27
CA PHE A 53 9.68 -8.16 13.83
C PHE A 53 8.35 -8.25 13.06
N LEU A 54 7.50 -9.23 13.38
CA LEU A 54 6.20 -9.40 12.73
C LEU A 54 5.22 -8.27 13.09
N ILE A 55 5.29 -7.73 14.31
CA ILE A 55 4.49 -6.56 14.71
C ILE A 55 4.95 -5.33 13.92
N THR A 56 6.26 -5.08 13.84
CA THR A 56 6.81 -3.99 13.03
C THR A 56 6.37 -4.12 11.57
N LEU A 57 6.41 -5.30 10.96
CA LEU A 57 5.93 -5.47 9.58
C LEU A 57 4.46 -5.06 9.39
N ARG A 58 3.59 -5.38 10.36
CA ARG A 58 2.17 -5.03 10.30
C ARG A 58 1.94 -3.51 10.33
N GLU A 59 2.69 -2.78 11.15
CA GLU A 59 2.53 -1.32 11.29
C GLU A 59 2.84 -0.57 9.99
N TRP A 60 3.70 -1.12 9.13
CA TRP A 60 4.14 -0.49 7.89
C TRP A 60 3.35 -1.01 6.68
N GLY A 61 2.84 -2.24 6.75
CA GLY A 61 2.03 -2.85 5.69
C GLY A 61 0.58 -2.34 5.60
N GLY A 62 0.08 -1.58 6.58
CA GLY A 62 -1.31 -1.08 6.60
C GLY A 62 -1.48 0.43 6.44
N THR A 63 -0.39 1.21 6.47
CA THR A 63 -0.48 2.68 6.55
C THR A 63 -0.38 3.34 5.18
N GLU A 64 0.36 2.73 4.24
CA GLU A 64 0.50 3.22 2.86
C GLU A 64 -0.85 3.23 2.11
N ASP A 65 -1.63 2.14 2.18
CA ASP A 65 -2.95 2.05 1.52
C ASP A 65 -3.92 3.16 1.98
N TYR A 66 -3.82 3.60 3.24
CA TYR A 66 -4.65 4.68 3.76
C TYR A 66 -4.28 6.04 3.14
N PHE A 67 -3.00 6.27 2.82
CA PHE A 67 -2.56 7.53 2.22
C PHE A 67 -3.02 7.67 0.76
N TYR A 68 -3.09 6.56 0.01
CA TYR A 68 -3.54 6.57 -1.39
C TYR A 68 -5.07 6.59 -1.57
N GLU A 69 -5.87 6.39 -0.52
CA GLU A 69 -7.33 6.39 -0.64
C GLU A 69 -7.89 7.79 -0.99
N GLU A 70 -7.28 8.85 -0.47
CA GLU A 70 -7.69 10.24 -0.75
C GLU A 70 -7.36 10.62 -2.21
N GLU A 71 -6.15 10.27 -2.67
CA GLU A 71 -5.70 10.51 -4.05
C GLU A 71 -6.50 9.68 -5.07
N ARG A 72 -6.90 8.46 -4.70
CA ARG A 72 -7.81 7.64 -5.52
C ARG A 72 -9.20 8.24 -5.60
N GLN A 73 -9.73 8.76 -4.49
CA GLN A 73 -11.04 9.41 -4.49
C GLN A 73 -11.07 10.72 -5.27
N SER A 74 -10.01 11.53 -5.22
CA SER A 74 -9.94 12.75 -6.02
C SER A 74 -9.90 12.45 -7.52
N ALA A 75 -9.09 11.47 -7.94
CA ALA A 75 -9.04 11.03 -9.34
C ALA A 75 -10.39 10.49 -9.85
N LEU A 76 -11.11 9.71 -9.02
CA LEU A 76 -12.45 9.23 -9.38
C LEU A 76 -13.47 10.38 -9.49
N LYS A 77 -13.42 11.37 -8.61
CA LYS A 77 -14.29 12.55 -8.69
C LYS A 77 -14.02 13.40 -9.93
N GLU A 78 -12.75 13.56 -10.30
CA GLU A 78 -12.35 14.30 -11.51
C GLU A 78 -12.76 13.57 -12.79
N ALA A 79 -12.62 12.24 -12.82
CA ALA A 79 -13.12 11.42 -13.92
C ALA A 79 -14.66 11.49 -14.04
N GLN A 80 -15.40 11.49 -12.93
CA GLN A 80 -16.85 11.62 -12.94
C GLN A 80 -17.32 13.01 -13.36
N SER A 81 -16.64 14.08 -12.91
CA SER A 81 -17.01 15.45 -13.27
C SER A 81 -16.74 15.74 -14.74
N SER A 82 -15.65 15.22 -15.31
CA SER A 82 -15.34 15.36 -16.73
C SER A 82 -16.32 14.60 -17.62
N ASP A 83 -16.70 13.37 -17.24
CA ASP A 83 -17.73 12.61 -17.98
C ASP A 83 -19.11 13.27 -17.89
N ALA A 84 -19.46 13.81 -16.72
CA ALA A 84 -20.70 14.58 -16.54
C ALA A 84 -20.73 15.84 -17.41
N GLN A 85 -19.64 16.63 -17.43
CA GLN A 85 -19.52 17.82 -18.27
C GLN A 85 -19.64 17.50 -19.76
N TRP A 86 -18.97 16.43 -20.22
CA TRP A 86 -19.06 15.99 -21.61
C TRP A 86 -20.50 15.59 -21.99
N ARG A 87 -21.17 14.83 -21.12
CA ARG A 87 -22.54 14.39 -21.34
C ARG A 87 -23.54 15.56 -21.34
N MET A 88 -23.29 16.61 -20.54
CA MET A 88 -24.11 17.82 -20.50
C MET A 88 -23.97 18.68 -21.78
N GLN A 89 -22.78 18.70 -22.40
CA GLN A 89 -22.53 19.48 -23.63
C GLN A 89 -23.14 18.85 -24.89
N VAL A 90 -23.53 17.58 -24.85
CA VAL A 90 -24.12 16.87 -26.00
C VAL A 90 -25.63 16.73 -25.81
N PRO A 91 -26.45 17.46 -26.58
CA PRO A 91 -27.91 17.35 -26.51
C PRO A 91 -28.38 15.91 -26.77
N GLY A 92 -29.07 15.31 -25.79
CA GLY A 92 -29.65 13.97 -25.88
C GLY A 92 -28.94 12.86 -25.08
N LEU A 93 -27.78 13.13 -24.47
CA LEU A 93 -27.03 12.14 -23.66
C LEU A 93 -27.33 12.16 -22.14
N VAL A 94 -28.06 13.18 -21.67
CA VAL A 94 -28.53 13.29 -20.27
C VAL A 94 -29.99 12.82 -20.19
N PRO A 95 -30.30 11.74 -19.44
CA PRO A 95 -31.67 11.29 -19.21
C PRO A 95 -32.55 12.41 -18.62
N ILE A 96 -33.81 12.50 -19.05
CA ILE A 96 -34.73 13.59 -18.64
C ILE A 96 -35.01 13.60 -17.12
N HIS A 97 -34.80 12.47 -16.43
CA HIS A 97 -34.96 12.33 -14.97
C HIS A 97 -33.61 12.42 -14.21
N ASP A 98 -32.54 12.91 -14.84
CA ASP A 98 -31.27 13.10 -14.12
C ASP A 98 -31.37 14.30 -13.17
N PRO A 99 -31.13 14.13 -11.84
CA PRO A 99 -31.18 15.23 -10.88
C PRO A 99 -30.14 16.33 -11.16
N SER A 100 -29.10 16.04 -11.94
CA SER A 100 -28.08 17.02 -12.35
C SER A 100 -28.66 18.12 -13.25
N ARG A 101 -29.71 17.80 -14.04
CA ARG A 101 -30.42 18.74 -14.91
C ARG A 101 -31.47 19.57 -14.18
N ALA A 102 -31.92 19.13 -13.01
CA ALA A 102 -32.88 19.87 -12.19
C ALA A 102 -32.22 21.00 -11.37
N ALA A 103 -30.90 20.96 -11.18
CA ALA A 103 -30.16 21.96 -10.40
C ALA A 103 -29.81 23.25 -11.18
N GLU A 104 -29.90 23.25 -12.51
CA GLU A 104 -29.58 24.41 -13.35
C GLU A 104 -30.78 25.35 -13.61
N GLY A 105 -31.99 24.97 -13.18
CA GLY A 105 -33.20 25.77 -13.42
C GLY A 105 -33.42 26.97 -12.50
N ASP A 106 -32.52 27.24 -11.55
CA ASP A 106 -32.72 28.22 -10.48
C ASP A 106 -31.63 29.32 -10.42
N MET A 107 -30.80 29.46 -11.46
CA MET A 107 -29.68 30.42 -11.50
C MET A 107 -29.77 31.47 -12.64
N ASP A 108 -30.95 31.63 -13.26
CA ASP A 108 -31.22 32.69 -14.25
C ASP A 108 -32.39 33.57 -13.78
N ASP A 109 -32.18 34.38 -12.74
CA ASP A 109 -32.96 35.60 -12.47
C ASP A 109 -32.17 36.54 -11.53
N VAL A 110 -31.31 37.39 -12.13
CA VAL A 110 -30.83 38.68 -11.56
C VAL A 110 -30.96 39.75 -12.63
#